data_AF-A0A9E0RSP9-F1
#
_entry.id   AF-A0A9E0RSP9-F1
#
_cell.length_a   1.000
_cell.length_b   1.000
_cell.length_c   1.000
_cell.angle_alpha   90.00
_cell.angle_beta   90.00
_cell.angle_gamma   90.00
#
_symmetry.space_group_name_H-M   'P 1'
#
loop_
_entity.id
_entity.type
_entity.pdbx_description
1 polymer ?
#
loop_
_entity_poly.entity_id
_entity_poly.type
_entity_poly.pdbx_seq_one_letter_code
_entity_poly.pdbx_strand_id
1 'polypeptide(L)'
;AYGWFQLTMANYIEHYGLLREKKANGRYQRCEPKHSWNSNFLISNLMSLQLQRHSDHHANPSRPYQILRDYPEAPAMPTGYPTMMMLSMVPPLWFAVMNPKVAEWAEHDMSKVNMHPPATQRLFERFHQLAA
;
A
#
# COMPACT_ATOMS: atom_id res chain seq x y z
N ALA A 1 -12.58 -12.10 -17.15
CA ALA A 1 -13.08 -10.74 -16.83
C ALA A 1 -13.09 -10.50 -15.32
N TYR A 2 -13.89 -11.23 -14.55
CA TYR A 2 -14.05 -11.00 -13.10
C TYR A 2 -12.76 -11.16 -12.27
N GLY A 3 -12.01 -12.26 -12.47
CA GLY A 3 -10.74 -12.46 -11.75
C GLY A 3 -9.69 -11.39 -12.05
N TRP A 4 -9.61 -10.91 -13.29
CA TRP A 4 -8.72 -9.80 -13.68
C TRP A 4 -9.10 -8.50 -12.98
N PHE A 5 -10.39 -8.19 -12.92
CA PHE A 5 -10.90 -7.01 -12.22
C PHE A 5 -10.54 -7.04 -10.73
N GLN A 6 -10.81 -8.16 -10.04
CA GLN A 6 -10.45 -8.31 -8.63
C GLN A 6 -8.95 -8.17 -8.39
N LEU A 7 -8.12 -8.81 -9.23
CA LEU A 7 -6.67 -8.70 -9.13
C LEU A 7 -6.21 -7.25 -9.34
N THR A 8 -6.79 -6.53 -10.29
CA THR A 8 -6.47 -5.12 -10.56
C THR A 8 -6.82 -4.25 -9.36
N MET A 9 -7.99 -4.46 -8.74
CA MET A 9 -8.38 -3.73 -7.53
C MET A 9 -7.44 -4.02 -6.36
N ALA A 10 -7.12 -5.31 -6.13
CA ALA A 10 -6.19 -5.72 -5.08
C ALA A 10 -4.82 -5.03 -5.25
N ASN A 11 -4.24 -5.12 -6.46
CA ASN A 11 -2.98 -4.47 -6.78
C ASN A 11 -3.03 -2.95 -6.54
N TYR A 12 -4.14 -2.30 -6.90
CA TYR A 12 -4.29 -0.86 -6.71
C TYR A 12 -4.27 -0.48 -5.22
N ILE A 13 -5.07 -1.17 -4.40
CA ILE A 13 -5.19 -0.82 -2.97
C ILE A 13 -3.92 -1.21 -2.18
N GLU A 14 -3.27 -2.32 -2.54
CA GLU A 14 -2.06 -2.83 -1.87
C GLU A 14 -0.83 -1.96 -2.12
N HIS A 15 -0.76 -1.29 -3.27
CA HIS A 15 0.43 -0.55 -3.70
C HIS A 15 0.20 0.95 -3.85
N TYR A 16 -0.92 1.48 -3.36
CA TYR A 16 -1.27 2.89 -3.50
C TYR A 16 -0.24 3.82 -2.85
N GLY A 17 0.37 4.69 -3.65
CA GLY A 17 1.29 5.75 -3.20
C GLY A 17 2.68 5.30 -2.74
N LEU A 18 2.88 4.02 -2.46
CA LEU A 18 4.16 3.52 -1.96
C LEU A 18 5.22 3.48 -3.06
N LEU A 19 6.41 4.00 -2.77
CA LEU A 19 7.53 3.99 -3.70
C LEU A 19 8.70 3.22 -3.11
N ARG A 20 9.38 2.46 -3.98
CA ARG A 20 10.61 1.75 -3.62
C ARG A 20 11.80 2.55 -4.12
N GLU A 21 12.76 2.82 -3.25
CA GLU A 21 13.93 3.62 -3.62
C GLU A 21 14.83 2.90 -4.63
N LYS A 22 15.40 3.70 -5.53
CA LYS A 22 16.39 3.26 -6.51
C LYS A 22 17.78 3.59 -5.99
N LYS A 23 18.62 2.58 -5.84
CA LYS A 23 20.00 2.72 -5.38
C LYS A 23 20.86 3.41 -6.46
N ALA A 24 22.01 3.95 -6.04
CA ALA A 24 22.98 4.60 -6.93
C ALA A 24 23.44 3.70 -8.10
N ASN A 25 23.42 2.37 -7.92
CA ASN A 25 23.75 1.40 -8.96
C ASN A 25 22.60 1.14 -9.96
N GLY A 26 21.53 1.93 -9.91
CA GLY A 26 20.35 1.83 -10.78
C GLY A 26 19.39 0.68 -10.44
N ARG A 27 19.69 -0.17 -9.45
CA ARG A 27 18.79 -1.23 -8.99
C ARG A 27 17.88 -0.73 -7.89
N TYR A 28 16.65 -1.22 -7.84
CA TYR A 28 15.77 -0.95 -6.71
C TYR A 28 16.24 -1.65 -5.44
N GLN A 29 15.86 -1.10 -4.28
CA GLN A 29 16.01 -1.81 -3.02
C GLN A 29 15.21 -3.11 -2.99
N ARG A 30 15.57 -3.98 -2.05
CA ARG A 30 14.85 -5.24 -1.86
C ARG A 30 13.40 -4.94 -1.50
N CYS A 31 12.47 -5.81 -1.92
CA CYS A 31 11.10 -5.72 -1.45
C CYS A 31 11.05 -6.07 0.04
N GLU A 32 10.30 -5.30 0.81
CA GLU A 32 10.23 -5.34 2.27
C GLU A 32 8.76 -5.12 2.65
N PRO A 33 8.32 -5.55 3.86
CA PRO A 33 6.93 -5.45 4.26
C PRO A 33 6.33 -4.03 4.17
N LYS A 34 7.18 -2.99 4.34
CA LYS A 34 6.78 -1.59 4.22
C LYS A 34 6.40 -1.13 2.80
N HIS A 35 6.68 -1.93 1.77
CA HIS A 35 6.42 -1.58 0.36
C HIS A 35 5.04 -2.00 -0.15
N SER A 36 4.16 -2.46 0.75
CA SER A 36 2.76 -2.74 0.46
C SER A 36 1.88 -2.52 1.69
N TRP A 37 0.65 -2.08 1.45
CA TRP A 37 -0.38 -2.00 2.47
C TRP A 37 -0.84 -3.41 2.87
N ASN A 38 -0.87 -3.65 4.17
CA ASN A 38 -1.29 -4.89 4.82
C ASN A 38 -2.72 -4.74 5.36
N SER A 39 -3.44 -5.84 5.58
CA SER A 39 -4.72 -5.82 6.29
C SER A 39 -4.83 -7.04 7.19
N ASN A 40 -5.28 -6.84 8.44
CA ASN A 40 -5.35 -7.93 9.42
C ASN A 40 -6.77 -8.22 9.91
N PHE A 41 -7.79 -7.96 9.07
CA PHE A 41 -9.17 -8.21 9.45
C PHE A 41 -9.55 -9.68 9.29
N LEU A 42 -9.93 -10.34 10.40
CA LEU A 42 -10.17 -11.78 10.50
C LEU A 42 -11.09 -12.34 9.40
N ILE A 43 -12.25 -11.71 9.16
CA ILE A 43 -13.22 -12.17 8.16
C ILE A 43 -12.65 -12.05 6.74
N SER A 44 -11.98 -10.93 6.45
CA SER A 44 -11.39 -10.70 5.13
C SER A 44 -10.20 -11.63 4.89
N ASN A 45 -9.38 -11.90 5.92
CA ASN A 45 -8.33 -12.91 5.86
C ASN A 45 -8.90 -14.29 5.55
N LEU A 46 -9.93 -14.74 6.28
CA LEU A 46 -10.52 -16.06 6.01
C LEU A 46 -11.13 -16.16 4.60
N MET A 47 -11.81 -15.12 4.12
CA MET A 47 -12.43 -15.10 2.78
C MET A 47 -11.41 -14.97 1.65
N SER A 48 -10.32 -14.23 1.87
CA SER A 48 -9.22 -14.10 0.91
C SER A 48 -8.14 -15.16 1.11
N LEU A 49 -8.40 -16.16 1.96
CA LEU A 49 -7.48 -17.21 2.39
C LEU A 49 -6.18 -16.73 3.08
N GLN A 50 -6.07 -15.48 3.57
CA GLN A 50 -4.86 -14.80 4.08
C GLN A 50 -4.06 -13.97 3.05
N LEU A 51 -4.66 -13.65 1.90
CA LEU A 51 -4.07 -12.76 0.88
C LEU A 51 -3.59 -11.42 1.48
N GLN A 52 -4.22 -11.00 2.58
CA GLN A 52 -3.94 -9.72 3.19
C GLN A 52 -2.56 -9.61 3.83
N ARG A 53 -1.88 -10.74 4.14
CA ARG A 53 -0.46 -10.77 4.57
C ARG A 53 0.51 -10.54 3.39
N HIS A 54 0.06 -9.75 2.43
CA HIS A 54 0.70 -9.42 1.16
C HIS A 54 2.12 -8.90 1.34
N SER A 55 2.33 -8.12 2.39
CA SER A 55 3.64 -7.59 2.78
C SER A 55 4.68 -8.68 3.04
N ASP A 56 4.32 -9.78 3.71
CA ASP A 56 5.26 -10.90 3.89
C ASP A 56 5.44 -11.69 2.60
N HIS A 57 4.38 -11.88 1.82
CA HIS A 57 4.46 -12.61 0.55
C HIS A 57 5.42 -11.91 -0.41
N HIS A 58 5.37 -10.59 -0.52
CA HIS A 58 6.29 -9.84 -1.36
C HIS A 58 7.72 -9.75 -0.80
N ALA A 59 7.88 -9.73 0.53
CA ALA A 59 9.20 -9.73 1.16
C ALA A 59 9.87 -11.13 1.11
N ASN A 60 9.07 -12.19 1.16
CA ASN A 60 9.47 -13.59 1.28
C ASN A 60 8.61 -14.49 0.37
N PRO A 61 8.75 -14.40 -0.97
CA PRO A 61 7.85 -15.07 -1.91
C PRO A 61 7.91 -16.60 -1.88
N SER A 62 8.99 -17.18 -1.35
CA SER A 62 9.13 -18.63 -1.17
C SER A 62 8.43 -19.16 0.08
N ARG A 63 7.90 -18.30 0.94
CA ARG A 63 7.21 -18.71 2.17
C ARG A 63 5.83 -19.29 1.80
N PRO A 64 5.50 -20.51 2.26
CA PRO A 64 4.17 -21.06 2.10
C PRO A 64 3.10 -20.15 2.70
N TYR A 65 2.00 -20.05 1.98
CA TYR A 65 0.92 -19.12 2.25
C TYR A 65 0.31 -19.25 3.65
N GLN A 66 0.21 -20.48 4.14
CA GLN A 66 -0.37 -20.82 5.44
C GLN A 66 0.42 -20.23 6.63
N ILE A 67 1.69 -19.87 6.40
CA ILE A 67 2.61 -19.41 7.45
C ILE A 67 3.09 -17.98 7.21
N LEU A 68 2.46 -17.23 6.30
CA LEU A 68 2.75 -15.80 6.12
C LEU A 68 2.65 -15.07 7.46
N ARG A 69 3.46 -14.06 7.68
CA ARG A 69 3.54 -13.32 8.94
C ARG A 69 2.90 -11.94 8.83
N ASP A 70 2.57 -11.39 9.98
CA ASP A 70 2.25 -9.98 10.12
C ASP A 70 3.48 -9.23 10.62
N TYR A 71 3.64 -7.98 10.19
CA TYR A 71 4.79 -7.13 10.50
C TYR A 71 4.30 -5.77 11.00
N PRO A 72 4.63 -5.36 12.24
CA PRO A 72 4.24 -4.06 12.78
C PRO A 72 4.73 -2.86 11.94
N GLU A 73 5.83 -3.03 11.22
CA GLU A 73 6.41 -2.02 10.33
C GLU A 73 5.70 -1.90 8.97
N ALA A 74 4.81 -2.85 8.63
CA ALA A 74 4.06 -2.78 7.40
C ALA A 74 2.92 -1.75 7.55
N PRO A 75 2.73 -0.84 6.58
CA PRO A 75 1.61 0.08 6.63
C PRO A 75 0.30 -0.71 6.56
N ALA A 76 -0.66 -0.38 7.42
CA ALA A 76 -1.93 -1.09 7.50
C ALA A 76 -3.07 -0.30 6.86
N MET A 77 -3.92 -1.00 6.10
CA MET A 77 -5.16 -0.43 5.59
C MET A 77 -6.12 -0.13 6.74
N PRO A 78 -6.91 0.96 6.67
CA PRO A 78 -7.87 1.31 7.71
C PRO A 78 -9.00 0.28 7.87
N THR A 79 -9.32 -0.49 6.82
CA THR A 79 -10.39 -1.49 6.84
C THR A 79 -10.01 -2.72 6.01
N GLY A 80 -10.85 -3.76 6.02
CA GLY A 80 -10.62 -4.98 5.23
C GLY A 80 -10.78 -4.77 3.72
N TYR A 81 -10.29 -5.73 2.94
CA TYR A 81 -10.24 -5.65 1.47
C TYR A 81 -11.58 -5.28 0.81
N PRO A 82 -12.73 -5.90 1.15
CA PRO A 82 -14.00 -5.56 0.50
C PRO A 82 -14.36 -4.09 0.65
N THR A 83 -14.16 -3.52 1.84
CA THR A 83 -14.43 -2.12 2.13
C THR A 83 -13.45 -1.21 1.40
N MET A 84 -12.16 -1.54 1.41
CA MET A 84 -11.14 -0.76 0.69
C MET A 84 -11.36 -0.78 -0.82
N MET A 85 -11.75 -1.94 -1.39
CA MET A 85 -12.12 -2.08 -2.79
C MET A 85 -13.31 -1.18 -3.15
N MET A 86 -14.39 -1.22 -2.37
CA MET A 86 -15.54 -0.33 -2.58
C MET A 86 -15.15 1.15 -2.45
N LEU A 87 -14.33 1.50 -1.46
CA LEU A 87 -13.84 2.86 -1.26
C LEU A 87 -13.03 3.36 -2.46
N SER A 88 -12.17 2.51 -3.04
CA SER A 88 -11.36 2.87 -4.23
C SER A 88 -12.19 3.20 -5.47
N MET A 89 -13.45 2.76 -5.52
CA MET A 89 -14.37 3.07 -6.62
C MET A 89 -14.95 4.49 -6.53
N VAL A 90 -14.74 5.19 -5.40
CA VAL A 90 -15.17 6.57 -5.18
C VAL A 90 -13.94 7.45 -4.93
N PRO A 91 -13.27 7.97 -5.98
CA PRO A 91 -11.95 8.62 -5.86
C PRO A 91 -11.86 9.75 -4.82
N PRO A 92 -12.85 10.65 -4.67
CA PRO A 92 -12.78 11.69 -3.64
C PRO A 92 -12.69 11.13 -2.22
N LEU A 93 -13.42 10.06 -1.92
CA LEU A 93 -13.38 9.40 -0.61
C LEU A 93 -12.08 8.62 -0.42
N TRP A 94 -11.66 7.89 -1.45
CA TRP A 94 -10.38 7.18 -1.45
C TRP A 94 -9.21 8.12 -1.14
N PHE A 95 -9.10 9.25 -1.85
CA PHE A 95 -8.02 10.23 -1.65
C PHE A 95 -8.08 10.91 -0.29
N ALA A 96 -9.28 11.17 0.24
CA ALA A 96 -9.44 11.74 1.58
C ALA A 96 -8.92 10.80 2.68
N VAL A 97 -9.07 9.48 2.49
CA VAL A 97 -8.62 8.47 3.46
C VAL A 97 -7.15 8.09 3.28
N MET A 98 -6.71 7.86 2.04
CA MET A 98 -5.41 7.25 1.77
C MET A 98 -4.27 8.25 1.62
N ASN A 99 -4.50 9.47 1.12
CA ASN A 99 -3.41 10.44 0.94
C ASN A 99 -2.72 10.81 2.26
N PRO A 100 -3.45 11.11 3.36
CA PRO A 100 -2.82 11.37 4.66
C PRO A 100 -2.00 10.18 5.16
N LYS A 101 -2.50 8.95 4.97
CA LYS A 101 -1.80 7.73 5.39
C LYS A 101 -0.51 7.48 4.61
N VAL A 102 -0.52 7.76 3.30
CA VAL A 102 0.68 7.70 2.47
C VAL A 102 1.71 8.73 2.94
N ALA A 103 1.27 9.94 3.29
CA ALA A 103 2.15 10.96 3.86
C ALA A 103 2.73 10.52 5.21
N GLU A 104 1.90 10.01 6.12
CA GLU A 104 2.34 9.45 7.41
C GLU A 104 3.37 8.32 7.23
N TRP A 105 3.12 7.38 6.32
CA TRP A 105 4.05 6.30 5.99
C TRP A 105 5.40 6.82 5.48
N ALA A 106 5.40 7.88 4.69
CA ALA A 106 6.60 8.53 4.18
C ALA A 106 7.23 9.52 5.17
N GLU A 107 6.76 9.56 6.43
CA GLU A 107 7.20 10.54 7.43
C GLU A 107 7.07 11.99 6.92
N HIS A 108 6.01 12.25 6.16
CA HIS A 108 5.73 13.52 5.47
C HIS A 108 6.82 13.95 4.47
N ASP A 109 7.77 13.08 4.13
CA ASP A 109 8.69 13.26 3.02
C ASP A 109 8.06 12.77 1.71
N MET A 110 7.22 13.64 1.12
CA MET A 110 6.56 13.37 -0.16
C MET A 110 7.52 13.11 -1.34
N SER A 111 8.84 13.32 -1.22
CA SER A 111 9.80 12.90 -2.25
C SER A 111 9.94 11.38 -2.35
N LYS A 112 9.55 10.65 -1.30
CA LYS A 112 9.56 9.18 -1.21
C LYS A 112 8.24 8.53 -1.60
N VAL A 113 7.33 9.28 -2.23
CA VAL A 113 5.96 8.84 -2.56
C VAL A 113 5.77 8.78 -4.07
N ASN A 114 5.07 7.77 -4.55
CA ASN A 114 4.64 7.70 -5.95
C ASN A 114 3.36 8.53 -6.14
N MET A 115 3.47 9.68 -6.79
CA MET A 115 2.36 10.61 -6.99
C MET A 115 1.88 10.61 -8.45
N HIS A 116 0.57 10.81 -8.63
CA HIS A 116 0.00 11.07 -9.94
C HIS A 116 0.55 12.39 -10.50
N PRO A 117 1.24 12.42 -11.66
CA PRO A 117 2.03 13.58 -12.10
C PRO A 117 1.27 14.92 -12.13
N PRO A 118 0.01 14.98 -12.62
CA PRO A 118 -0.79 16.20 -12.59
C PRO A 118 -1.13 16.71 -11.18
N ALA A 119 -1.09 15.84 -10.17
CA ALA A 119 -1.41 16.18 -8.78
C ALA A 119 -0.18 16.42 -7.91
N THR A 120 1.04 16.19 -8.43
CA THR A 120 2.29 16.22 -7.65
C THR A 120 2.46 17.51 -6.88
N GLN A 121 2.39 18.67 -7.54
CA GLN A 121 2.61 19.96 -6.89
C GLN A 121 1.62 20.17 -5.72
N ARG A 122 0.32 20.00 -5.98
CA ARG A 122 -0.73 20.15 -4.98
C ARG A 122 -0.57 19.19 -3.79
N LEU A 123 -0.17 17.94 -4.05
CA LEU A 123 0.03 16.94 -2.99
C LEU A 123 1.29 17.25 -2.18
N PHE A 124 2.37 17.67 -2.84
CA PHE A 124 3.61 18.08 -2.20
C PHE A 124 3.38 19.28 -1.29
N GLU A 125 2.77 20.36 -1.79
CA GLU A 125 2.44 21.56 -0.99
C GLU A 125 1.55 21.23 0.21
N ARG A 126 0.64 20.26 0.08
CA ARG A 126 -0.30 19.91 1.14
C ARG A 126 0.29 19.02 2.23
N PHE A 127 1.15 18.06 1.87
CA PHE A 127 1.56 16.98 2.77
C PHE A 127 3.07 16.95 3.05
N HIS A 128 3.90 17.67 2.31
CA HIS A 128 5.34 17.67 2.54
C HIS A 128 5.70 18.53 3.76
N GLN A 129 6.18 17.89 4.82
CA GLN A 129 6.58 18.53 6.07
C GLN A 129 7.73 17.74 6.69
N LEU A 130 8.97 18.16 6.46
CA LEU A 130 10.12 17.54 7.11
C LEU A 130 10.16 17.99 8.57
N ALA A 131 10.19 17.04 9.50
CA ALA A 131 10.47 17.34 10.90
C ALA A 131 11.88 17.97 10.99
N ALA A 132 11.98 19.10 11.70
CA ALA A 132 13.23 19.82 11.94
C ALA A 132 14.17 19.08 12.89
#